data_AF-A0A8H6I720-F1
#
_entry.id   AF-A0A8H6I720-F1
#
_cell.length_a   1.000
_cell.length_b   1.000
_cell.length_c   1.000
_cell.angle_alpha   90.00
_cell.angle_beta   90.00
_cell.angle_gamma   90.00
#
_symmetry.space_group_name_H-M   'P 1'
#
loop_
_entity.id
_entity.type
_entity.pdbx_description
1 polymer ?
#
loop_
_entity_poly.entity_id
_entity_poly.type
_entity_poly.pdbx_seq_one_letter_code
_entity_poly.pdbx_strand_id
1 'polypeptide(L)'
;MGSSNLLLYCFVLASALLANAGSSITGAPATACPVPLPNLLSHRAVGPDSLTPRIQKALDSLDQYLKKRTTADDLDSLSIAVVTPAGPIFTRGYGLLKANDTSSKDVPDKDSIYRLGSISKMFTVFETLLLREKGALSLDDPADKYLAGFTTPDAEYKWADALSARAPKPQDGLTGPSSKVTLRQLATHTSGLQRDYPVNYLQEWPSSNWTSTPAGPLALEKVVADLAKNPLVNLPNSVPVYSNVGFGLLGLANIVANAKSKGAAGATEPKTHKELIQRDIFDVFGLKSSFFRAPEDPAVRARLAVSSKNPIWANSLLGDVEDPAGGQYGSISDLAEIAKAFLSPTAPANEYKFLPTLVREWLRPAHLFASGNSAVGAPWEISYISASTPGSTTGPSSTIVPVYSKSGDLGDYHNLFSLNPEYGYAVVVLTTGSANPDEFADEAFQALQPAFHDALANQVSSSYVGKWGGSGNSAETKLIDGQLFLTQLTVNGSDVLKILQEKRLLVKDTKQAVRPVALWSTGRLDEFRMSLGRPGARAPNRQAFLSCLPYWATVDFGVGSRGAPLDLVYWENGGLVYPSAGVGFKKSLSRRTFFKKA
;
A
#
# COMPACT_ATOMS: atom_id res chain seq x y z
N MET A 1 50.93 -30.94 -25.00
CA MET A 1 51.67 -29.68 -25.25
C MET A 1 50.68 -28.66 -25.79
N GLY A 2 50.58 -27.49 -25.13
CA GLY A 2 49.92 -26.23 -25.55
C GLY A 2 48.43 -26.31 -25.93
N SER A 3 47.48 -25.63 -25.28
CA SER A 3 47.29 -24.17 -25.09
C SER A 3 45.92 -23.86 -25.74
N SER A 4 44.94 -23.18 -25.15
CA SER A 4 44.81 -22.44 -23.91
C SER A 4 43.31 -22.26 -23.62
N ASN A 5 42.97 -22.26 -22.33
CA ASN A 5 41.65 -22.00 -21.77
C ASN A 5 41.13 -20.59 -22.14
N LEU A 6 39.87 -20.50 -22.58
CA LEU A 6 39.11 -19.25 -22.55
C LEU A 6 37.62 -19.58 -22.38
N LEU A 7 37.12 -19.50 -21.13
CA LEU A 7 35.74 -19.15 -20.74
C LEU A 7 35.50 -19.58 -19.28
N LEU A 8 36.08 -18.84 -18.33
CA LEU A 8 35.56 -18.78 -16.96
C LEU A 8 35.97 -17.45 -16.31
N TYR A 9 35.28 -16.37 -16.67
CA TYR A 9 35.33 -15.11 -15.94
C TYR A 9 33.93 -14.47 -15.95
N CYS A 10 33.08 -14.89 -15.02
CA CYS A 10 31.99 -14.05 -14.54
C CYS A 10 32.39 -13.51 -13.17
N PHE A 11 32.45 -12.18 -13.12
CA PHE A 11 33.03 -11.36 -12.08
C PHE A 11 32.35 -11.54 -10.71
N VAL A 12 33.15 -11.93 -9.71
CA VAL A 12 32.98 -11.52 -8.31
C VAL A 12 33.86 -10.29 -8.11
N LEU A 13 33.30 -9.10 -8.31
CA LEU A 13 33.89 -7.84 -7.85
C LEU A 13 32.85 -7.05 -7.08
N ALA A 14 32.75 -7.34 -5.79
CA ALA A 14 32.13 -6.45 -4.82
C ALA A 14 33.05 -6.37 -3.60
N SER A 15 34.24 -5.81 -3.78
CA SER A 15 35.16 -5.50 -2.68
C SER A 15 36.15 -4.41 -3.11
N ALA A 16 36.25 -3.38 -2.28
CA ALA A 16 37.23 -2.28 -2.33
C ALA A 16 36.98 -1.18 -3.37
N LEU A 17 36.22 -0.15 -2.97
CA LEU A 17 36.57 1.27 -3.21
C LEU A 17 35.67 2.15 -2.35
N LEU A 18 36.29 2.83 -1.38
CA LEU A 18 36.00 4.19 -0.89
C LEU A 18 36.73 4.37 0.45
N ALA A 19 37.98 4.77 0.35
CA ALA A 19 38.71 5.44 1.43
C ALA A 19 38.91 6.91 1.02
N ASN A 20 38.71 7.80 1.99
CA ASN A 20 39.01 9.24 2.00
C ASN A 20 38.17 10.19 1.14
N ALA A 21 37.13 10.75 1.76
CA ALA A 21 36.89 12.20 1.72
C ALA A 21 36.31 12.63 3.08
N GLY A 22 37.03 13.50 3.78
CA GLY A 22 36.59 14.09 5.05
C GLY A 22 35.63 15.24 4.76
N SER A 23 34.41 15.16 5.29
CA SER A 23 33.54 16.30 5.57
C SER A 23 32.49 15.84 6.58
N SER A 24 32.58 16.36 7.80
CA SER A 24 31.65 16.12 8.89
C SER A 24 30.36 16.88 8.64
N ILE A 25 29.32 16.18 8.19
CA ILE A 25 27.94 16.70 8.21
C ILE A 25 27.39 16.40 9.60
N THR A 26 27.39 17.40 10.47
CA THR A 26 26.70 17.36 11.77
C THR A 26 25.22 17.67 11.53
N GLY A 27 24.30 16.76 11.91
CA GLY A 27 22.88 17.16 12.00
C GLY A 27 21.77 16.10 11.88
N ALA A 28 22.03 14.83 11.59
CA ALA A 28 20.97 13.81 11.54
C ALA A 28 21.22 12.70 12.57
N PRO A 29 20.26 12.40 13.48
CA PRO A 29 20.38 11.21 14.33
C PRO A 29 20.42 9.98 13.42
N ALA A 30 21.48 9.17 13.55
CA ALA A 30 21.60 7.91 12.84
C ALA A 30 20.50 6.94 13.33
N THR A 31 19.35 6.93 12.66
CA THR A 31 18.30 5.96 12.92
C THR A 31 18.79 4.60 12.42
N ALA A 32 18.99 3.66 13.36
CA ALA A 32 19.20 2.26 13.02
C ALA A 32 18.00 1.77 12.19
N CYS A 33 18.25 0.95 11.17
CA CYS A 33 17.19 0.33 10.37
C CYS A 33 16.18 -0.37 11.31
N PRO A 34 14.92 0.10 11.40
CA PRO A 34 13.92 -0.57 12.20
C PRO A 34 13.48 -1.83 11.46
N VAL A 35 13.75 -3.01 12.02
CA VAL A 35 13.20 -4.26 11.51
C VAL A 35 11.77 -4.39 12.03
N PRO A 36 10.73 -4.31 11.18
CA PRO A 36 9.36 -4.38 11.65
C PRO A 36 9.08 -5.73 12.31
N LEU A 37 8.15 -5.73 13.27
CA LEU A 37 7.63 -6.96 13.84
C LEU A 37 6.96 -7.82 12.75
N PRO A 38 7.05 -9.16 12.82
CA PRO A 38 6.29 -10.01 11.91
C PRO A 38 4.81 -9.72 12.10
N ASN A 39 4.12 -9.32 11.03
CA ASN A 39 2.71 -8.97 11.08
C ASN A 39 1.81 -10.20 11.32
N LEU A 40 1.69 -10.59 12.58
CA LEU A 40 0.80 -11.66 13.02
C LEU A 40 -0.67 -11.28 12.94
N LEU A 41 -1.00 -9.99 12.88
CA LEU A 41 -2.37 -9.51 12.83
C LEU A 41 -3.06 -9.83 11.51
N SER A 42 -2.31 -10.06 10.43
CA SER A 42 -2.84 -10.60 9.17
C SER A 42 -3.34 -12.06 9.28
N HIS A 43 -2.84 -12.83 10.26
CA HIS A 43 -3.16 -14.24 10.46
C HIS A 43 -4.01 -14.50 11.72
N ARG A 44 -3.84 -13.66 12.74
CA ARG A 44 -4.52 -13.71 14.05
C ARG A 44 -5.11 -12.33 14.31
N ALA A 45 -6.08 -11.97 13.48
CA ALA A 45 -6.65 -10.64 13.48
C ALA A 45 -7.37 -10.30 14.78
N VAL A 46 -7.41 -9.01 15.10
CA VAL A 46 -8.27 -8.47 16.15
C VAL A 46 -9.70 -8.45 15.60
N GLY A 47 -10.57 -9.31 16.13
CA GLY A 47 -12.00 -9.31 15.82
C GLY A 47 -12.82 -8.54 16.87
N PRO A 48 -14.14 -8.37 16.62
CA PRO A 48 -15.06 -7.73 17.55
C PRO A 48 -15.05 -8.37 18.95
N ASP A 49 -14.88 -9.69 19.03
CA ASP A 49 -14.88 -10.44 20.29
C ASP A 49 -13.48 -10.54 20.94
N SER A 50 -12.45 -9.97 20.32
CA SER A 50 -11.06 -10.07 20.78
C SER A 50 -10.37 -8.71 20.91
N LEU A 51 -11.14 -7.64 21.12
CA LEU A 51 -10.60 -6.30 21.35
C LEU A 51 -9.78 -6.27 22.64
N THR A 52 -8.55 -5.75 22.55
CA THR A 52 -7.77 -5.46 23.76
C THR A 52 -8.36 -4.23 24.46
N PRO A 53 -8.19 -4.09 25.79
CA PRO A 53 -8.67 -2.90 26.50
C PRO A 53 -8.14 -1.57 25.92
N ARG A 54 -6.91 -1.57 25.37
CA ARG A 54 -6.32 -0.40 24.73
C ARG A 54 -6.98 -0.07 23.39
N ILE A 55 -7.31 -1.08 22.58
CA ILE A 55 -8.05 -0.89 21.32
C ILE A 55 -9.48 -0.41 21.63
N GLN A 56 -10.18 -1.04 22.57
CA GLN A 56 -11.53 -0.60 22.97
C GLN A 56 -11.53 0.86 23.40
N LYS A 57 -10.60 1.25 24.29
CA LYS A 57 -10.47 2.65 24.73
C LYS A 57 -10.19 3.60 23.57
N ALA A 58 -9.36 3.22 22.61
CA ALA A 58 -9.09 4.03 21.42
C ALA A 58 -10.34 4.22 20.54
N LEU A 59 -11.14 3.15 20.36
CA LEU A 59 -12.42 3.22 19.65
C LEU A 59 -13.44 4.10 20.37
N ASP A 60 -13.51 4.01 21.71
CA ASP A 60 -14.39 4.86 22.51
C ASP A 60 -13.99 6.33 22.42
N SER A 61 -12.68 6.64 22.45
CA SER A 61 -12.17 8.00 22.26
C SER A 61 -12.47 8.53 20.86
N LEU A 62 -12.31 7.71 19.83
CA LEU A 62 -12.69 8.05 18.46
C LEU A 62 -14.20 8.35 18.37
N ASP A 63 -15.08 7.51 18.90
CA ASP A 63 -16.53 7.74 18.90
C ASP A 63 -16.91 9.05 19.60
N GLN A 64 -16.27 9.37 20.72
CA GLN A 64 -16.49 10.64 21.44
C GLN A 64 -16.04 11.85 20.62
N TYR A 65 -14.87 11.77 19.98
CA TYR A 65 -14.41 12.81 19.06
C TYR A 65 -15.40 13.01 17.92
N LEU A 66 -15.82 11.94 17.25
CA LEU A 66 -16.68 12.00 16.08
C LEU A 66 -18.05 12.60 16.44
N LYS A 67 -18.68 12.16 17.54
CA LYS A 67 -19.93 12.75 18.04
C LYS A 67 -19.87 14.26 18.22
N LYS A 68 -18.73 14.79 18.65
CA LYS A 68 -18.52 16.23 18.82
C LYS A 68 -18.21 16.91 17.48
N ARG A 69 -17.34 16.32 16.66
CA ARG A 69 -16.90 16.91 15.39
C ARG A 69 -18.04 16.99 14.37
N THR A 70 -18.96 16.03 14.40
CA THR A 70 -20.11 15.96 13.48
C THR A 70 -21.21 16.97 13.79
N THR A 71 -21.06 17.83 14.80
CA THR A 71 -22.02 18.92 15.09
C THR A 71 -21.70 20.21 14.34
N ALA A 72 -20.62 20.26 13.57
CA ALA A 72 -20.27 21.41 12.76
C ALA A 72 -21.06 21.42 11.45
N ASP A 73 -21.40 22.61 10.95
CA ASP A 73 -22.27 22.81 9.79
C ASP A 73 -21.62 22.46 8.43
N ASP A 74 -20.37 21.99 8.45
CA ASP A 74 -19.62 21.59 7.26
C ASP A 74 -19.82 20.12 6.89
N LEU A 75 -20.53 19.34 7.72
CA LEU A 75 -20.76 17.92 7.52
C LEU A 75 -22.26 17.61 7.48
N ASP A 76 -22.74 17.12 6.34
CA ASP A 76 -24.12 16.63 6.21
C ASP A 76 -24.24 15.22 6.79
N SER A 77 -23.32 14.34 6.40
CA SER A 77 -23.31 12.93 6.83
C SER A 77 -21.89 12.37 6.86
N LEU A 78 -21.67 11.42 7.76
CA LEU A 78 -20.42 10.67 7.88
C LEU A 78 -20.74 9.21 8.14
N SER A 79 -20.14 8.32 7.37
CA SER A 79 -20.02 6.89 7.67
C SER A 79 -18.54 6.54 7.81
N ILE A 80 -18.17 5.87 8.90
CA ILE A 80 -16.78 5.50 9.17
C ILE A 80 -16.68 4.07 9.68
N ALA A 81 -15.64 3.36 9.27
CA ALA A 81 -15.29 2.06 9.82
C ALA A 81 -13.80 1.88 10.06
N VAL A 82 -13.49 1.10 11.10
CA VAL A 82 -12.17 0.49 11.32
C VAL A 82 -12.32 -0.99 11.02
N VAL A 83 -11.57 -1.48 10.03
CA VAL A 83 -11.69 -2.83 9.48
C VAL A 83 -10.40 -3.60 9.74
N THR A 84 -10.51 -4.83 10.21
CA THR A 84 -9.39 -5.77 10.32
C THR A 84 -9.64 -6.97 9.41
N PRO A 85 -8.71 -7.93 9.26
CA PRO A 85 -9.02 -9.17 8.53
C PRO A 85 -10.22 -9.95 9.08
N ALA A 86 -10.54 -9.80 10.38
CA ALA A 86 -11.71 -10.43 10.98
C ALA A 86 -13.03 -9.70 10.67
N GLY A 87 -12.97 -8.56 9.96
CA GLY A 87 -14.11 -7.71 9.64
C GLY A 87 -14.09 -6.36 10.38
N PRO A 88 -15.17 -5.56 10.24
CA PRO A 88 -15.29 -4.29 10.94
C PRO A 88 -15.30 -4.49 12.46
N ILE A 89 -14.41 -3.80 13.17
CA ILE A 89 -14.40 -3.71 14.65
C ILE A 89 -15.02 -2.41 15.16
N PHE A 90 -15.25 -1.47 14.25
CA PHE A 90 -15.91 -0.21 14.50
C PHE A 90 -16.69 0.17 13.25
N THR A 91 -17.96 0.54 13.41
CA THR A 91 -18.75 1.14 12.34
C THR A 91 -19.75 2.11 12.95
N ARG A 92 -19.76 3.34 12.46
CA ARG A 92 -20.64 4.40 12.93
C ARG A 92 -21.09 5.26 11.77
N GLY A 93 -22.31 5.77 11.89
CA GLY A 93 -22.81 6.85 11.07
C GLY A 93 -23.26 8.03 11.91
N TYR A 94 -23.13 9.23 11.36
CA TYR A 94 -23.49 10.50 11.98
C TYR A 94 -24.10 11.44 10.93
N GLY A 95 -24.88 12.42 11.39
CA GLY A 95 -25.56 13.37 10.51
C GLY A 95 -26.80 12.78 9.84
N LEU A 96 -27.21 13.38 8.72
CA LEU A 96 -28.41 13.04 7.97
C LEU A 96 -28.03 12.35 6.65
N LEU A 97 -28.56 11.16 6.40
CA LEU A 97 -28.36 10.44 5.15
C LEU A 97 -28.82 11.26 3.94
N LYS A 98 -29.96 11.95 4.06
CA LYS A 98 -30.52 12.82 3.02
C LYS A 98 -30.67 14.24 3.55
N ALA A 99 -29.57 14.98 3.55
CA ALA A 99 -29.54 16.33 4.12
C ALA A 99 -30.28 17.38 3.26
N ASN A 100 -30.61 17.06 2.01
CA ASN A 100 -31.47 17.88 1.16
C ASN A 100 -32.97 17.77 1.50
N ASP A 101 -33.38 16.78 2.28
CA ASP A 101 -34.76 16.53 2.68
C ASP A 101 -34.94 16.93 4.15
N THR A 102 -35.63 18.06 4.38
CA THR A 102 -35.86 18.59 5.73
C THR A 102 -36.77 17.71 6.60
N SER A 103 -37.44 16.72 6.01
CA SER A 103 -38.25 15.74 6.73
C SER A 103 -37.48 14.48 7.13
N SER A 104 -36.34 14.23 6.50
CA SER A 104 -35.49 13.07 6.76
C SER A 104 -34.81 13.19 8.14
N LYS A 105 -34.85 12.10 8.90
CA LYS A 105 -34.10 11.95 10.17
C LYS A 105 -33.18 10.73 10.15
N ASP A 106 -33.04 10.11 8.98
CA ASP A 106 -32.27 8.88 8.84
C ASP A 106 -30.78 9.20 9.02
N VAL A 107 -30.16 8.49 9.94
CA VAL A 107 -28.71 8.52 10.15
C VAL A 107 -28.10 7.48 9.22
N PRO A 108 -26.99 7.79 8.51
CA PRO A 108 -26.35 6.79 7.67
C PRO A 108 -25.89 5.58 8.51
N ASP A 109 -25.84 4.43 7.87
CA ASP A 109 -25.35 3.18 8.42
C ASP A 109 -24.29 2.55 7.52
N LYS A 110 -23.84 1.34 7.86
CA LYS A 110 -22.82 0.63 7.09
C LYS A 110 -23.20 0.33 5.64
N ASP A 111 -24.50 0.32 5.33
CA ASP A 111 -25.07 -0.03 4.02
C ASP A 111 -25.55 1.21 3.25
N SER A 112 -25.38 2.39 3.84
CA SER A 112 -25.60 3.68 3.18
C SER A 112 -24.57 3.89 2.06
N ILE A 113 -25.04 4.43 0.94
CA ILE A 113 -24.34 4.42 -0.34
C ILE A 113 -23.89 5.84 -0.68
N TYR A 114 -22.60 6.01 -0.91
CA TYR A 114 -21.98 7.29 -1.24
C TYR A 114 -21.40 7.25 -2.66
N ARG A 115 -21.24 8.42 -3.29
CA ARG A 115 -20.34 8.56 -4.43
C ARG A 115 -18.92 8.44 -3.92
N LEU A 116 -18.15 7.49 -4.46
CA LEU A 116 -16.79 7.25 -4.01
C LEU A 116 -15.77 8.19 -4.66
N GLY A 117 -16.13 8.84 -5.76
CA GLY A 117 -15.20 9.65 -6.55
C GLY A 117 -13.94 8.86 -6.87
N SER A 118 -12.79 9.47 -6.66
CA SER A 118 -11.49 8.92 -7.04
C SER A 118 -11.06 7.60 -6.36
N ILE A 119 -11.75 7.11 -5.33
CA ILE A 119 -11.55 5.73 -4.84
C ILE A 119 -11.81 4.70 -5.96
N SER A 120 -12.67 5.03 -6.95
CA SER A 120 -12.92 4.21 -8.15
C SER A 120 -11.64 3.73 -8.84
N LYS A 121 -10.58 4.54 -8.80
CA LYS A 121 -9.28 4.24 -9.42
C LYS A 121 -8.65 2.95 -8.87
N MET A 122 -8.89 2.64 -7.59
CA MET A 122 -8.40 1.40 -7.00
C MET A 122 -8.97 0.18 -7.74
N PHE A 123 -10.26 0.20 -8.07
CA PHE A 123 -10.94 -0.88 -8.79
C PHE A 123 -10.47 -0.97 -10.25
N THR A 124 -10.16 0.16 -10.89
CA THR A 124 -9.54 0.18 -12.22
C THR A 124 -8.15 -0.46 -12.23
N VAL A 125 -7.29 -0.16 -11.24
CA VAL A 125 -5.99 -0.83 -11.11
C VAL A 125 -6.18 -2.31 -10.77
N PHE A 126 -7.14 -2.63 -9.90
CA PHE A 126 -7.46 -4.02 -9.57
C PHE A 126 -7.74 -4.83 -10.84
N GLU A 127 -8.65 -4.36 -11.69
CA GLU A 127 -8.98 -5.06 -12.93
C GLU A 127 -7.77 -5.20 -13.87
N THR A 128 -6.95 -4.15 -13.97
CA THR A 128 -5.69 -4.19 -14.75
C THR A 128 -4.80 -5.35 -14.28
N LEU A 129 -4.67 -5.50 -12.96
CA LEU A 129 -3.86 -6.54 -12.35
C LEU A 129 -4.46 -7.93 -12.50
N LEU A 130 -5.79 -8.08 -12.42
CA LEU A 130 -6.48 -9.34 -12.72
C LEU A 130 -6.25 -9.79 -14.17
N LEU A 131 -6.37 -8.86 -15.11
CA LEU A 131 -6.12 -9.13 -16.53
C LEU A 131 -4.67 -9.51 -16.79
N ARG A 132 -3.72 -8.89 -16.09
CA ARG A 132 -2.30 -9.28 -16.14
C ARG A 132 -2.09 -10.72 -15.66
N GLU A 133 -2.68 -11.09 -14.52
CA GLU A 133 -2.58 -12.47 -14.00
C GLU A 133 -3.22 -13.49 -14.96
N LYS A 134 -4.27 -13.09 -15.67
CA LYS A 134 -4.89 -13.89 -16.76
C LYS A 134 -4.06 -13.91 -18.06
N GLY A 135 -2.93 -13.20 -18.13
CA GLY A 135 -2.09 -13.08 -19.32
C GLY A 135 -2.68 -12.24 -20.45
N ALA A 136 -3.74 -11.46 -20.17
CA ALA A 136 -4.43 -10.63 -21.18
C ALA A 136 -3.66 -9.35 -21.54
N LEU A 137 -2.83 -8.85 -20.62
CA LEU A 137 -1.99 -7.67 -20.80
C LEU A 137 -0.70 -7.74 -19.97
N SER A 138 0.27 -6.88 -20.30
CA SER A 138 1.39 -6.51 -19.44
C SER A 138 1.24 -5.07 -18.97
N LEU A 139 1.67 -4.78 -17.74
CA LEU A 139 1.71 -3.39 -17.24
C LEU A 139 2.66 -2.51 -18.07
N ASP A 140 3.66 -3.11 -18.70
CA ASP A 140 4.64 -2.38 -19.53
C ASP A 140 4.24 -2.35 -21.01
N ASP A 141 3.05 -2.85 -21.35
CA ASP A 141 2.49 -2.64 -22.69
C ASP A 141 2.25 -1.14 -22.94
N PRO A 142 2.54 -0.64 -24.15
CA PRO A 142 2.19 0.71 -24.52
C PRO A 142 0.67 0.83 -24.66
N ALA A 143 0.11 1.96 -24.21
CA ALA A 143 -1.35 2.16 -24.17
C ALA A 143 -1.98 2.18 -25.58
N ASP A 144 -1.23 2.62 -26.60
CA ASP A 144 -1.65 2.62 -28.01
C ASP A 144 -1.89 1.21 -28.59
N LYS A 145 -1.36 0.15 -27.95
CA LYS A 145 -1.68 -1.26 -28.26
C LYS A 145 -3.16 -1.59 -28.08
N TYR A 146 -3.82 -0.88 -27.15
CA TYR A 146 -5.20 -1.15 -26.75
C TYR A 146 -6.18 -0.06 -27.21
N LEU A 147 -5.69 1.16 -27.41
CA LEU A 147 -6.54 2.32 -27.64
C LEU A 147 -6.44 2.76 -29.10
N ALA A 148 -7.46 2.41 -29.91
CA ALA A 148 -7.50 2.80 -31.32
C ALA A 148 -7.46 4.33 -31.48
N GLY A 149 -6.60 4.82 -32.37
CA GLY A 149 -6.42 6.26 -32.64
C GLY A 149 -5.61 7.01 -31.58
N PHE A 150 -5.34 6.41 -30.40
CA PHE A 150 -4.49 7.02 -29.41
C PHE A 150 -3.02 6.90 -29.81
N THR A 151 -2.34 8.05 -29.89
CA THR A 151 -0.89 8.13 -30.02
C THR A 151 -0.37 8.89 -28.82
N THR A 152 0.72 8.40 -28.21
CA THR A 152 1.37 9.13 -27.11
C THR A 152 1.85 10.49 -27.64
N PRO A 153 1.45 11.61 -27.04
CA PRO A 153 2.04 12.90 -27.38
C PRO A 153 3.55 12.85 -27.18
N ASP A 154 4.30 13.52 -28.04
CA ASP A 154 5.75 13.44 -28.02
C ASP A 154 6.30 13.93 -26.66
N ALA A 155 7.04 13.05 -25.99
CA ALA A 155 7.65 13.36 -24.70
C ALA A 155 8.82 14.35 -24.83
N GLU A 156 9.52 14.39 -25.97
CA GLU A 156 10.69 15.25 -26.15
C GLU A 156 10.33 16.70 -26.48
N TYR A 157 9.07 16.94 -26.87
CA TYR A 157 8.60 18.23 -27.30
C TYR A 157 8.26 19.14 -26.11
N LYS A 158 8.95 20.28 -25.98
CA LYS A 158 8.71 21.22 -24.88
C LYS A 158 7.56 22.16 -25.22
N TRP A 159 6.90 22.68 -24.19
CA TRP A 159 5.88 23.73 -24.36
C TRP A 159 6.37 24.95 -25.15
N ALA A 160 7.63 25.36 -24.96
CA ALA A 160 8.19 26.46 -25.74
C ALA A 160 8.26 26.15 -27.25
N ASP A 161 8.59 24.91 -27.61
CA ASP A 161 8.63 24.46 -28.99
C ASP A 161 7.20 24.41 -29.55
N ALA A 162 6.25 23.85 -28.79
CA ALA A 162 4.84 23.76 -29.15
C ALA A 162 4.13 25.10 -29.35
N LEU A 163 4.56 26.12 -28.62
CA LEU A 163 4.00 27.47 -28.72
C LEU A 163 4.77 28.34 -29.74
N SER A 164 5.89 27.86 -30.30
CA SER A 164 6.70 28.64 -31.22
C SER A 164 6.12 28.61 -32.65
N ALA A 165 6.01 29.78 -33.28
CA ALA A 165 5.70 29.86 -34.72
C ALA A 165 6.81 29.28 -35.63
N ARG A 166 7.95 28.90 -35.05
CA ARG A 166 9.13 28.32 -35.69
C ARG A 166 9.29 26.83 -35.41
N ALA A 167 8.31 26.20 -34.76
CA ALA A 167 8.25 24.78 -34.54
C ALA A 167 8.52 24.04 -35.86
N PRO A 168 9.52 23.13 -35.93
CA PRO A 168 9.56 22.18 -37.02
C PRO A 168 8.20 21.48 -37.05
N LYS A 169 7.52 21.51 -38.21
CA LYS A 169 6.43 20.54 -38.43
C LYS A 169 7.06 19.15 -38.28
N PRO A 170 6.39 18.18 -37.64
CA PRO A 170 6.95 16.86 -37.42
C PRO A 170 7.30 16.24 -38.78
N GLN A 171 8.57 16.29 -39.18
CA GLN A 171 9.02 15.89 -40.52
C GLN A 171 10.36 15.17 -40.54
N ASP A 172 11.02 15.00 -39.40
CA ASP A 172 12.18 14.15 -39.30
C ASP A 172 11.91 13.14 -38.18
N GLY A 173 12.01 11.85 -38.50
CA GLY A 173 11.94 10.74 -37.54
C GLY A 173 13.12 10.73 -36.56
N LEU A 174 13.53 11.90 -36.06
CA LEU A 174 14.46 12.14 -34.97
C LEU A 174 13.77 12.02 -33.60
N THR A 175 12.44 11.90 -33.57
CA THR A 175 11.67 11.51 -32.39
C THR A 175 11.65 9.98 -32.31
N GLY A 176 12.46 9.42 -31.41
CA GLY A 176 12.61 7.97 -31.32
C GLY A 176 11.32 7.27 -30.85
N PRO A 177 11.02 6.03 -31.31
CA PRO A 177 9.83 5.25 -30.91
C PRO A 177 9.83 4.75 -29.44
N SER A 178 10.54 5.39 -28.51
CA SER A 178 10.91 4.78 -27.20
C SER A 178 10.25 5.36 -25.94
N SER A 179 9.37 6.38 -26.05
CA SER A 179 8.73 7.03 -24.89
C SER A 179 7.21 6.83 -24.80
N LYS A 180 6.68 5.77 -25.43
CA LYS A 180 5.24 5.46 -25.38
C LYS A 180 4.75 5.32 -23.94
N VAL A 181 3.60 5.95 -23.64
CA VAL A 181 2.96 5.83 -22.33
C VAL A 181 2.51 4.38 -22.11
N THR A 182 2.91 3.78 -21.00
CA THR A 182 2.55 2.40 -20.64
C THR A 182 1.35 2.33 -19.71
N LEU A 183 0.70 1.17 -19.62
CA LEU A 183 -0.40 0.95 -18.66
C LEU A 183 0.04 1.17 -17.21
N ARG A 184 1.29 0.80 -16.86
CA ARG A 184 1.89 1.07 -15.55
C ARG A 184 1.90 2.56 -15.26
N GLN A 185 2.38 3.37 -16.20
CA GLN A 185 2.47 4.81 -16.05
C GLN A 185 1.10 5.49 -15.95
N LEU A 186 0.08 4.96 -16.61
CA LEU A 186 -1.31 5.39 -16.42
C LEU A 186 -1.76 5.09 -14.97
N ALA A 187 -1.53 3.87 -14.50
CA ALA A 187 -1.95 3.41 -13.17
C ALA A 187 -1.23 4.14 -12.03
N THR A 188 0.01 4.58 -12.22
CA THR A 188 0.86 5.23 -11.20
C THR A 188 0.90 6.75 -11.28
N HIS A 189 0.08 7.38 -12.15
CA HIS A 189 0.14 8.81 -12.40
C HIS A 189 1.52 9.31 -12.92
N THR A 190 2.31 8.44 -13.56
CA THR A 190 3.65 8.79 -14.08
C THR A 190 3.70 8.83 -15.62
N SER A 191 2.55 8.92 -16.29
CA SER A 191 2.49 9.02 -17.76
C SER A 191 2.86 10.40 -18.30
N GLY A 192 2.77 11.44 -17.49
CA GLY A 192 2.93 12.82 -17.95
C GLY A 192 1.69 13.39 -18.66
N LEU A 193 0.60 12.61 -18.75
CA LEU A 193 -0.68 13.11 -19.27
C LEU A 193 -1.27 14.17 -18.34
N GLN A 194 -2.05 15.08 -18.93
CA GLN A 194 -2.78 16.11 -18.20
C GLN A 194 -3.77 15.53 -17.17
N ARG A 195 -4.22 16.39 -16.26
CA ARG A 195 -5.12 15.99 -15.16
C ARG A 195 -6.52 15.57 -15.64
N ASP A 196 -7.22 16.46 -16.34
CA ASP A 196 -8.65 16.36 -16.61
C ASP A 196 -9.01 16.40 -18.10
N TYR A 197 -10.28 16.05 -18.40
CA TYR A 197 -10.84 15.98 -19.75
C TYR A 197 -11.83 17.11 -20.05
N PRO A 198 -11.93 17.55 -21.32
CA PRO A 198 -10.78 17.98 -22.12
C PRO A 198 -10.06 19.15 -21.42
N VAL A 199 -8.93 19.63 -21.97
CA VAL A 199 -8.29 20.85 -21.43
C VAL A 199 -9.25 22.02 -21.58
N ASN A 200 -9.60 22.66 -20.46
CA ASN A 200 -10.34 23.90 -20.48
C ASN A 200 -9.38 25.09 -20.69
N TYR A 201 -9.26 25.55 -21.94
CA TYR A 201 -8.46 26.73 -22.27
C TYR A 201 -9.24 28.01 -21.98
N LEU A 202 -8.75 28.79 -21.04
CA LEU A 202 -9.21 30.15 -20.82
C LEU A 202 -8.72 31.06 -21.95
N GLN A 203 -9.60 31.38 -22.87
CA GLN A 203 -9.25 32.18 -24.05
C GLN A 203 -8.79 33.60 -23.70
N GLU A 204 -9.30 34.16 -22.60
CA GLU A 204 -9.01 35.53 -22.16
C GLU A 204 -8.28 35.52 -20.80
N TRP A 205 -7.34 34.61 -20.56
CA TRP A 205 -6.55 34.67 -19.31
C TRP A 205 -5.73 35.97 -19.25
N PRO A 206 -5.71 36.71 -18.10
CA PRO A 206 -6.25 36.35 -16.79
C PRO A 206 -7.66 36.88 -16.46
N SER A 207 -8.39 37.46 -17.41
CA SER A 207 -9.74 38.03 -17.20
C SER A 207 -10.89 37.02 -17.33
N SER A 208 -10.63 35.81 -17.82
CA SER A 208 -11.65 34.76 -17.93
C SER A 208 -12.22 34.36 -16.57
N ASN A 209 -13.55 34.20 -16.47
CA ASN A 209 -14.20 33.66 -15.28
C ASN A 209 -13.91 32.16 -15.16
N TRP A 210 -13.33 31.73 -14.03
CA TRP A 210 -13.01 30.33 -13.74
C TRP A 210 -14.24 29.62 -13.15
N THR A 211 -15.18 29.25 -14.02
CA THR A 211 -16.26 28.33 -13.65
C THR A 211 -16.03 26.98 -14.30
N SER A 212 -16.13 25.91 -13.50
CA SER A 212 -16.08 24.54 -14.01
C SER A 212 -17.30 24.30 -14.90
N THR A 213 -17.06 23.86 -16.13
CA THR A 213 -18.15 23.41 -17.01
C THR A 213 -18.72 22.12 -16.44
N PRO A 214 -20.05 21.93 -16.34
CA PRO A 214 -20.60 20.63 -16.03
C PRO A 214 -20.19 19.64 -17.12
N ALA A 215 -19.46 18.59 -16.75
CA ALA A 215 -19.09 17.52 -17.66
C ALA A 215 -20.34 16.67 -17.94
N GLY A 216 -20.84 16.71 -19.16
CA GLY A 216 -21.64 15.63 -19.72
C GLY A 216 -20.74 14.49 -20.19
N PRO A 217 -21.29 13.31 -20.51
CA PRO A 217 -20.50 12.16 -20.94
C PRO A 217 -19.56 12.49 -22.09
N LEU A 218 -18.29 12.12 -21.95
CA LEU A 218 -17.27 12.36 -22.97
C LEU A 218 -17.12 11.18 -23.93
N ALA A 219 -16.98 11.48 -25.22
CA ALA A 219 -16.63 10.51 -26.25
C ALA A 219 -15.11 10.30 -26.29
N LEU A 220 -14.68 9.04 -26.39
CA LEU A 220 -13.26 8.68 -26.42
C LEU A 220 -12.52 9.36 -27.59
N GLU A 221 -13.16 9.43 -28.75
CA GLU A 221 -12.58 10.01 -29.97
C GLU A 221 -12.22 11.47 -29.76
N LYS A 222 -13.07 12.22 -29.01
CA LYS A 222 -12.81 13.61 -28.66
C LYS A 222 -11.63 13.72 -27.69
N VAL A 223 -11.60 12.88 -26.66
CA VAL A 223 -10.51 12.85 -25.67
C VAL A 223 -9.17 12.57 -26.35
N VAL A 224 -9.12 11.55 -27.21
CA VAL A 224 -7.90 11.19 -27.95
C VAL A 224 -7.47 12.30 -28.90
N ALA A 225 -8.41 12.91 -29.63
CA ALA A 225 -8.12 14.02 -30.53
C ALA A 225 -7.61 15.27 -29.78
N ASP A 226 -8.10 15.53 -28.57
CA ASP A 226 -7.66 16.67 -27.74
C ASP A 226 -6.27 16.42 -27.14
N LEU A 227 -5.97 15.19 -26.73
CA LEU A 227 -4.64 14.81 -26.23
C LEU A 227 -3.54 14.95 -27.29
N ALA A 228 -3.85 14.67 -28.55
CA ALA A 228 -2.88 14.78 -29.65
C ALA A 228 -2.46 16.23 -29.96
N LYS A 229 -3.15 17.24 -29.41
CA LYS A 229 -2.89 18.66 -29.72
C LYS A 229 -1.74 19.28 -28.93
N ASN A 230 -1.33 18.66 -27.81
CA ASN A 230 -0.39 19.26 -26.87
C ASN A 230 0.71 18.27 -26.48
N PRO A 231 1.92 18.75 -26.15
CA PRO A 231 2.95 17.90 -25.56
C PRO A 231 2.48 17.35 -24.20
N LEU A 232 3.18 16.32 -23.70
CA LEU A 232 2.98 15.85 -22.34
C LEU A 232 3.27 16.99 -21.33
N VAL A 233 2.54 16.99 -20.22
CA VAL A 233 2.74 17.98 -19.13
C VAL A 233 4.11 17.78 -18.50
N ASN A 234 4.48 16.52 -18.27
CA ASN A 234 5.76 16.08 -17.74
C ASN A 234 6.31 14.92 -18.57
N LEU A 235 7.62 14.65 -18.48
CA LEU A 235 8.19 13.43 -19.03
C LEU A 235 7.64 12.19 -18.30
N PRO A 236 7.36 11.09 -19.00
CA PRO A 236 6.99 9.84 -18.33
C PRO A 236 8.05 9.43 -17.29
N ASN A 237 7.60 8.94 -16.13
CA ASN A 237 8.42 8.56 -14.97
C ASN A 237 9.24 9.69 -14.31
N SER A 238 9.01 10.96 -14.65
CA SER A 238 9.64 12.08 -13.94
C SER A 238 8.94 12.35 -12.59
N VAL A 239 8.13 13.40 -12.51
CA VAL A 239 7.29 13.71 -11.33
C VAL A 239 5.85 13.31 -11.64
N PRO A 240 5.15 12.62 -10.72
CA PRO A 240 3.76 12.23 -10.93
C PRO A 240 2.85 13.43 -11.23
N VAL A 241 1.97 13.26 -12.21
CA VAL A 241 0.88 14.18 -12.52
C VAL A 241 -0.42 13.42 -12.31
N TYR A 242 -1.17 13.79 -11.27
CA TYR A 242 -2.48 13.19 -11.02
C TYR A 242 -3.34 13.33 -12.29
N SER A 243 -3.90 12.22 -12.77
CA SER A 243 -4.53 12.17 -14.08
C SER A 243 -5.78 11.31 -14.05
N ASN A 244 -6.94 11.97 -14.09
CA ASN A 244 -8.22 11.34 -14.41
C ASN A 244 -8.19 10.83 -15.85
N VAL A 245 -7.51 11.56 -16.75
CA VAL A 245 -7.24 11.15 -18.13
C VAL A 245 -6.59 9.77 -18.22
N GLY A 246 -5.49 9.60 -17.50
CA GLY A 246 -4.78 8.34 -17.52
C GLY A 246 -5.63 7.16 -17.06
N PHE A 247 -6.52 7.38 -16.08
CA PHE A 247 -7.39 6.34 -15.55
C PHE A 247 -8.53 5.94 -16.48
N GLY A 248 -9.13 6.87 -17.22
CA GLY A 248 -10.12 6.49 -18.23
C GLY A 248 -9.49 5.71 -19.37
N LEU A 249 -8.32 6.13 -19.85
CA LEU A 249 -7.56 5.37 -20.83
C LEU A 249 -7.17 3.97 -20.33
N LEU A 250 -6.79 3.84 -19.05
CA LEU A 250 -6.50 2.55 -18.43
C LEU A 250 -7.74 1.65 -18.37
N GLY A 251 -8.89 2.18 -17.95
CA GLY A 251 -10.15 1.43 -17.92
C GLY A 251 -10.59 0.95 -19.30
N LEU A 252 -10.43 1.78 -20.33
CA LEU A 252 -10.72 1.40 -21.71
C LEU A 252 -9.73 0.36 -22.24
N ALA A 253 -8.44 0.48 -21.89
CA ALA A 253 -7.44 -0.52 -22.25
C ALA A 253 -7.77 -1.90 -21.63
N ASN A 254 -8.28 -1.94 -20.39
CA ASN A 254 -8.72 -3.17 -19.74
C ASN A 254 -9.86 -3.87 -20.51
N ILE A 255 -10.86 -3.11 -20.99
CA ILE A 255 -11.97 -3.66 -21.79
C ILE A 255 -11.41 -4.33 -23.06
N VAL A 256 -10.53 -3.63 -23.79
CA VAL A 256 -9.95 -4.14 -25.03
C VAL A 256 -9.03 -5.34 -24.78
N ALA A 257 -8.20 -5.30 -23.74
CA ALA A 257 -7.35 -6.41 -23.34
C ALA A 257 -8.16 -7.65 -23.00
N ASN A 258 -9.24 -7.49 -22.20
CA ASN A 258 -10.16 -8.56 -21.86
C ASN A 258 -10.75 -9.20 -23.12
N ALA A 259 -11.35 -8.40 -24.02
CA ALA A 259 -11.95 -8.90 -25.25
C ALA A 259 -10.94 -9.62 -26.16
N LYS A 260 -9.74 -9.04 -26.36
CA LYS A 260 -8.68 -9.65 -27.19
C LYS A 260 -8.20 -10.99 -26.62
N SER A 261 -8.08 -11.12 -25.30
CA SER A 261 -7.62 -12.35 -24.65
C SER A 261 -8.53 -13.56 -24.88
N LYS A 262 -9.79 -13.33 -25.26
CA LYS A 262 -10.80 -14.37 -25.51
C LYS A 262 -10.99 -14.71 -26.99
N GLY A 263 -10.26 -14.08 -27.91
CA GLY A 263 -10.38 -14.32 -29.34
C GLY A 263 -11.82 -14.20 -29.83
N ALA A 264 -12.34 -15.22 -30.51
CA ALA A 264 -13.72 -15.23 -31.01
C ALA A 264 -14.79 -15.13 -29.92
N ALA A 265 -14.51 -15.59 -28.69
CA ALA A 265 -15.42 -15.45 -27.56
C ALA A 265 -15.44 -14.02 -26.98
N GLY A 266 -14.54 -13.13 -27.44
CA GLY A 266 -14.51 -11.72 -27.04
C GLY A 266 -15.79 -10.95 -27.37
N ALA A 267 -16.61 -11.42 -28.31
CA ALA A 267 -17.87 -10.76 -28.67
C ALA A 267 -18.94 -10.82 -27.56
N THR A 268 -18.84 -11.79 -26.65
CA THR A 268 -19.75 -11.99 -25.51
C THR A 268 -19.16 -11.47 -24.19
N GLU A 269 -17.93 -10.97 -24.22
CA GLU A 269 -17.26 -10.39 -23.06
C GLU A 269 -17.83 -9.00 -22.71
N PRO A 270 -17.67 -8.54 -21.46
CA PRO A 270 -18.00 -7.17 -21.04
C PRO A 270 -17.46 -6.12 -22.02
N LYS A 271 -18.34 -5.18 -22.42
CA LYS A 271 -18.02 -4.13 -23.40
C LYS A 271 -17.78 -2.78 -22.75
N THR A 272 -18.07 -2.67 -21.46
CA THR A 272 -17.95 -1.44 -20.69
C THR A 272 -17.18 -1.68 -19.40
N HIS A 273 -16.59 -0.61 -18.85
CA HIS A 273 -15.86 -0.68 -17.59
C HIS A 273 -16.75 -1.19 -16.45
N LYS A 274 -17.98 -0.67 -16.34
CA LYS A 274 -18.97 -1.09 -15.35
C LYS A 274 -19.26 -2.59 -15.40
N GLU A 275 -19.45 -3.18 -16.59
CA GLU A 275 -19.74 -4.62 -16.75
C GLU A 275 -18.53 -5.47 -16.37
N LEU A 276 -17.33 -5.00 -16.74
CA LEU A 276 -16.09 -5.70 -16.45
C LEU A 276 -15.83 -5.75 -14.94
N ILE A 277 -15.89 -4.60 -14.27
CA ILE A 277 -15.73 -4.49 -12.82
C ILE A 277 -16.84 -5.24 -12.06
N GLN A 278 -18.09 -5.17 -12.56
CA GLN A 278 -19.20 -5.92 -11.97
C GLN A 278 -18.88 -7.42 -11.93
N ARG A 279 -18.52 -8.00 -13.08
CA ARG A 279 -18.25 -9.44 -13.21
C ARG A 279 -17.03 -9.89 -12.41
N ASP A 280 -15.92 -9.18 -12.57
CA ASP A 280 -14.62 -9.66 -12.08
C ASP A 280 -14.34 -9.27 -10.62
N ILE A 281 -15.02 -8.24 -10.12
CA ILE A 281 -14.81 -7.72 -8.76
C ILE A 281 -16.11 -7.72 -7.96
N PHE A 282 -17.14 -6.98 -8.36
CA PHE A 282 -18.32 -6.79 -7.50
C PHE A 282 -19.05 -8.11 -7.21
N ASP A 283 -19.30 -8.93 -8.24
CA ASP A 283 -19.95 -10.23 -8.10
C ASP A 283 -19.06 -11.23 -7.35
N VAL A 284 -17.74 -11.13 -7.55
CA VAL A 284 -16.75 -12.02 -6.91
C VAL A 284 -16.65 -11.77 -5.41
N PHE A 285 -16.64 -10.50 -4.98
CA PHE A 285 -16.55 -10.11 -3.57
C PHE A 285 -17.92 -9.90 -2.93
N GLY A 286 -19.01 -10.06 -3.69
CA GLY A 286 -20.37 -9.86 -3.19
C GLY A 286 -20.66 -8.42 -2.79
N LEU A 287 -20.13 -7.44 -3.52
CA LEU A 287 -20.30 -6.01 -3.25
C LEU A 287 -21.70 -5.56 -3.71
N LYS A 288 -22.67 -5.54 -2.79
CA LYS A 288 -24.10 -5.38 -3.11
C LYS A 288 -24.54 -3.93 -3.29
N SER A 289 -23.69 -2.99 -2.90
CA SER A 289 -23.95 -1.55 -2.92
C SER A 289 -22.96 -0.79 -3.79
N SER A 290 -22.22 -1.51 -4.63
CA SER A 290 -21.20 -0.99 -5.52
C SER A 290 -21.68 -1.07 -6.97
N PHE A 291 -21.66 0.07 -7.65
CA PHE A 291 -22.10 0.21 -9.03
C PHE A 291 -21.60 1.54 -9.60
N PHE A 292 -21.70 1.72 -10.92
CA PHE A 292 -21.41 3.01 -11.58
C PHE A 292 -22.68 3.79 -11.93
N ARG A 293 -23.84 3.12 -11.89
CA ARG A 293 -25.15 3.70 -12.15
C ARG A 293 -26.08 3.22 -11.05
N ALA A 294 -26.64 4.14 -10.27
CA ALA A 294 -27.57 3.78 -9.21
C ALA A 294 -28.81 3.09 -9.80
N PRO A 295 -29.15 1.86 -9.39
CA PRO A 295 -30.39 1.20 -9.80
C PRO A 295 -31.61 2.06 -9.46
N GLU A 296 -32.66 2.02 -10.29
CA GLU A 296 -33.94 2.69 -10.01
C GLU A 296 -34.75 2.03 -8.88
N ASP A 297 -34.27 0.92 -8.32
CA ASP A 297 -34.88 0.24 -7.18
C ASP A 297 -35.05 1.22 -6.00
N PRO A 298 -36.28 1.46 -5.52
CA PRO A 298 -36.55 2.33 -4.39
C PRO A 298 -35.78 1.97 -3.12
N ALA A 299 -35.53 0.68 -2.87
CA ALA A 299 -34.79 0.22 -1.69
C ALA A 299 -33.30 0.58 -1.78
N VAL A 300 -32.74 0.64 -3.00
CA VAL A 300 -31.37 1.13 -3.21
C VAL A 300 -31.33 2.66 -3.12
N ARG A 301 -32.28 3.35 -3.76
CA ARG A 301 -32.39 4.82 -3.72
C ARG A 301 -32.68 5.37 -2.33
N ALA A 302 -33.32 4.60 -1.46
CA ALA A 302 -33.52 4.95 -0.05
C ALA A 302 -32.19 5.07 0.71
N ARG A 303 -31.17 4.28 0.34
CA ARG A 303 -29.87 4.23 1.01
C ARG A 303 -28.83 5.21 0.45
N LEU A 304 -29.14 5.95 -0.62
CA LEU A 304 -28.20 6.94 -1.17
C LEU A 304 -28.04 8.11 -0.20
N ALA A 305 -26.79 8.42 0.14
CA ALA A 305 -26.43 9.65 0.82
C ALA A 305 -26.57 10.83 -0.14
N VAL A 306 -27.22 11.91 0.29
CA VAL A 306 -27.50 13.09 -0.53
C VAL A 306 -27.14 14.35 0.25
N SER A 307 -26.22 15.15 -0.31
CA SER A 307 -25.80 16.42 0.30
C SER A 307 -26.90 17.48 0.25
N SER A 308 -26.89 18.38 1.24
CA SER A 308 -27.79 19.54 1.33
C SER A 308 -27.52 20.61 0.27
N LYS A 309 -26.25 20.81 -0.13
CA LYS A 309 -25.84 21.91 -1.01
C LYS A 309 -25.89 21.54 -2.49
N ASN A 310 -25.31 20.41 -2.88
CA ASN A 310 -25.27 19.94 -4.26
C ASN A 310 -25.87 18.53 -4.45
N PRO A 311 -27.18 18.34 -4.18
CA PRO A 311 -27.85 17.03 -4.25
C PRO A 311 -27.81 16.39 -5.65
N ILE A 312 -27.56 17.18 -6.70
CA ILE A 312 -27.49 16.69 -8.08
C ILE A 312 -26.38 15.64 -8.29
N TRP A 313 -25.29 15.71 -7.52
CA TRP A 313 -24.17 14.75 -7.61
C TRP A 313 -24.55 13.34 -7.15
N ALA A 314 -25.62 13.19 -6.35
CA ALA A 314 -26.11 11.87 -5.95
C ALA A 314 -26.50 11.00 -7.15
N ASN A 315 -26.97 11.61 -8.24
CA ASN A 315 -27.46 10.91 -9.44
C ASN A 315 -26.71 11.29 -10.72
N SER A 316 -25.59 12.03 -10.64
CA SER A 316 -24.86 12.47 -11.84
C SER A 316 -24.16 11.32 -12.56
N LEU A 317 -24.11 11.38 -13.89
CA LEU A 317 -23.47 10.37 -14.73
C LEU A 317 -22.19 10.93 -15.34
N LEU A 318 -21.04 10.30 -15.06
CA LEU A 318 -19.76 10.71 -15.67
C LEU A 318 -19.55 10.08 -17.06
N GLY A 319 -20.15 8.92 -17.33
CA GLY A 319 -20.01 8.23 -18.62
C GLY A 319 -18.80 7.29 -18.68
N ASP A 320 -18.72 6.49 -19.75
CA ASP A 320 -17.81 5.33 -19.79
C ASP A 320 -16.31 5.70 -19.79
N VAL A 321 -15.95 6.91 -20.25
CA VAL A 321 -14.55 7.39 -20.24
C VAL A 321 -14.12 7.85 -18.84
N GLU A 322 -15.02 8.44 -18.07
CA GLU A 322 -14.70 9.03 -16.77
C GLU A 322 -15.00 8.08 -15.59
N ASP A 323 -15.87 7.08 -15.80
CA ASP A 323 -16.20 6.05 -14.82
C ASP A 323 -14.96 5.39 -14.19
N PRO A 324 -13.94 4.96 -14.96
CA PRO A 324 -12.72 4.37 -14.38
C PRO A 324 -11.95 5.27 -13.43
N ALA A 325 -12.15 6.60 -13.54
CA ALA A 325 -11.50 7.59 -12.71
C ALA A 325 -12.34 7.97 -11.48
N GLY A 326 -13.67 7.97 -11.55
CA GLY A 326 -14.48 8.53 -10.47
C GLY A 326 -15.97 8.16 -10.40
N GLY A 327 -16.45 7.25 -11.25
CA GLY A 327 -17.89 7.02 -11.41
C GLY A 327 -18.56 6.13 -10.36
N GLN A 328 -17.78 5.50 -9.48
CA GLN A 328 -18.28 4.43 -8.61
C GLN A 328 -19.07 4.96 -7.40
N TYR A 329 -20.06 4.18 -7.01
CA TYR A 329 -20.77 4.24 -5.75
C TYR A 329 -20.32 3.09 -4.84
N GLY A 330 -20.46 3.26 -3.54
CA GLY A 330 -20.15 2.18 -2.59
C GLY A 330 -20.61 2.49 -1.18
N SER A 331 -20.51 1.47 -0.32
CA SER A 331 -20.83 1.55 1.10
C SER A 331 -19.66 1.09 1.97
N ILE A 332 -19.76 1.33 3.27
CA ILE A 332 -18.79 0.79 4.24
C ILE A 332 -18.75 -0.74 4.20
N SER A 333 -19.89 -1.42 4.12
CA SER A 333 -19.95 -2.89 4.03
C SER A 333 -19.14 -3.43 2.84
N ASP A 334 -19.28 -2.81 1.66
CA ASP A 334 -18.58 -3.26 0.46
C ASP A 334 -17.07 -2.94 0.52
N LEU A 335 -16.71 -1.73 0.94
CA LEU A 335 -15.30 -1.34 1.05
C LEU A 335 -14.58 -2.11 2.17
N ALA A 336 -15.28 -2.54 3.22
CA ALA A 336 -14.72 -3.42 4.25
C ALA A 336 -14.30 -4.78 3.69
N GLU A 337 -15.07 -5.36 2.77
CA GLU A 337 -14.70 -6.62 2.10
C GLU A 337 -13.43 -6.47 1.25
N ILE A 338 -13.30 -5.34 0.54
CA ILE A 338 -12.06 -5.01 -0.17
C ILE A 338 -10.89 -4.81 0.80
N ALA A 339 -11.09 -4.09 1.91
CA ALA A 339 -10.05 -3.89 2.92
C ALA A 339 -9.55 -5.22 3.50
N LYS A 340 -10.44 -6.16 3.84
CA LYS A 340 -10.06 -7.50 4.35
C LYS A 340 -9.13 -8.23 3.38
N ALA A 341 -9.43 -8.21 2.09
CA ALA A 341 -8.61 -8.86 1.06
C ALA A 341 -7.18 -8.29 1.00
N PHE A 342 -7.02 -6.98 1.23
CA PHE A 342 -5.69 -6.35 1.31
C PHE A 342 -4.95 -6.67 2.62
N LEU A 343 -5.66 -6.75 3.74
CA LEU A 343 -5.08 -6.93 5.07
C LEU A 343 -4.68 -8.39 5.37
N SER A 344 -5.33 -9.36 4.73
CA SER A 344 -4.96 -10.78 4.81
C SER A 344 -4.91 -11.44 3.43
N PRO A 345 -3.92 -11.06 2.61
CA PRO A 345 -3.80 -11.60 1.25
C PRO A 345 -3.32 -13.05 1.24
N THR A 346 -2.99 -13.60 2.41
CA THR A 346 -2.55 -14.99 2.64
C THR A 346 -3.66 -15.88 3.21
N ALA A 347 -4.88 -15.36 3.38
CA ALA A 347 -6.02 -16.19 3.72
C ALA A 347 -6.23 -17.27 2.63
N PRO A 348 -6.88 -18.40 2.95
CA PRO A 348 -7.10 -19.50 2.01
C PRO A 348 -7.61 -19.01 0.65
N ALA A 349 -7.13 -19.58 -0.45
CA ALA A 349 -7.44 -19.13 -1.82
C ALA A 349 -8.94 -19.15 -2.18
N ASN A 350 -9.76 -19.86 -1.40
CA ASN A 350 -11.22 -19.87 -1.50
C ASN A 350 -11.91 -18.72 -0.75
N GLU A 351 -11.19 -17.99 0.12
CA GLU A 351 -11.68 -16.81 0.84
C GLU A 351 -11.45 -15.53 0.02
N TYR A 352 -10.29 -15.39 -0.64
CA TYR A 352 -10.01 -14.27 -1.55
C TYR A 352 -9.32 -14.74 -2.83
N LYS A 353 -9.79 -14.29 -4.01
CA LYS A 353 -9.29 -14.72 -5.33
C LYS A 353 -7.98 -14.01 -5.76
N PHE A 354 -7.16 -13.58 -4.82
CA PHE A 354 -5.92 -12.86 -5.10
C PHE A 354 -4.67 -13.69 -4.78
N LEU A 355 -3.63 -13.54 -5.59
CA LEU A 355 -2.31 -14.02 -5.19
C LEU A 355 -1.68 -13.06 -4.17
N PRO A 356 -1.16 -13.55 -3.03
CA PRO A 356 -0.49 -12.68 -2.05
C PRO A 356 0.69 -11.89 -2.63
N THR A 357 1.34 -12.41 -3.67
CA THR A 357 2.40 -11.73 -4.41
C THR A 357 1.90 -10.47 -5.12
N LEU A 358 0.68 -10.51 -5.64
CA LEU A 358 0.07 -9.39 -6.35
C LEU A 358 -0.17 -8.21 -5.40
N VAL A 359 -0.74 -8.47 -4.23
CA VAL A 359 -0.99 -7.41 -3.22
C VAL A 359 0.33 -6.78 -2.76
N ARG A 360 1.37 -7.59 -2.53
CA ARG A 360 2.71 -7.09 -2.17
C ARG A 360 3.37 -6.25 -3.26
N GLU A 361 3.11 -6.55 -4.53
CA GLU A 361 3.58 -5.73 -5.65
C GLU A 361 2.77 -4.43 -5.74
N TRP A 362 1.45 -4.53 -5.60
CA TRP A 362 0.52 -3.42 -5.76
C TRP A 362 0.73 -2.32 -4.71
N LEU A 363 1.09 -2.70 -3.48
CA LEU A 363 1.43 -1.76 -2.40
C LEU A 363 2.87 -1.22 -2.48
N ARG A 364 3.58 -1.39 -3.61
CA ARG A 364 4.90 -0.74 -3.78
C ARG A 364 4.75 0.70 -4.24
N PRO A 365 5.58 1.63 -3.72
CA PRO A 365 5.64 2.98 -4.26
C PRO A 365 6.26 2.95 -5.67
N ALA A 366 5.68 3.74 -6.57
CA ALA A 366 6.20 4.03 -7.90
C ALA A 366 7.05 5.33 -7.93
N HIS A 367 6.77 6.27 -7.02
CA HIS A 367 7.53 7.50 -6.85
C HIS A 367 7.67 7.86 -5.37
N LEU A 368 8.87 8.26 -4.94
CA LEU A 368 9.13 8.75 -3.59
C LEU A 368 9.36 10.26 -3.64
N PHE A 369 8.65 11.03 -2.82
CA PHE A 369 8.91 12.46 -2.72
C PHE A 369 10.17 12.74 -1.90
N ALA A 370 10.90 13.80 -2.27
CA ALA A 370 12.16 14.18 -1.62
C ALA A 370 12.01 14.52 -0.13
N SER A 371 10.81 14.87 0.33
CA SER A 371 10.50 15.06 1.75
C SER A 371 10.64 13.77 2.58
N GLY A 372 10.60 12.60 1.94
CA GLY A 372 10.73 11.29 2.59
C GLY A 372 9.53 10.87 3.45
N ASN A 373 8.44 11.65 3.45
CA ASN A 373 7.24 11.39 4.24
C ASN A 373 6.00 11.04 3.39
N SER A 374 6.15 10.96 2.07
CA SER A 374 5.09 10.58 1.15
C SER A 374 5.60 9.92 -0.13
N ALA A 375 4.73 9.16 -0.77
CA ALA A 375 4.99 8.47 -2.03
C ALA A 375 3.70 8.30 -2.85
N VAL A 376 3.86 7.97 -4.13
CA VAL A 376 2.76 7.62 -5.05
C VAL A 376 2.93 6.18 -5.49
N GLY A 377 1.87 5.38 -5.41
CA GLY A 377 1.75 4.03 -5.97
C GLY A 377 0.71 3.97 -7.09
N ALA A 378 0.13 2.80 -7.33
CA ALA A 378 -0.92 2.63 -8.33
C ALA A 378 -2.28 2.32 -7.69
N PRO A 379 -3.20 3.26 -7.44
CA PRO A 379 -3.08 4.71 -7.44
C PRO A 379 -2.81 5.26 -6.02
N TRP A 380 -2.10 4.50 -5.18
CA TRP A 380 -1.96 4.81 -3.76
C TRP A 380 -1.34 6.18 -3.48
N GLU A 381 -2.00 6.96 -2.64
CA GLU A 381 -1.48 8.13 -1.94
C GLU A 381 -0.85 7.62 -0.64
N ILE A 382 0.47 7.49 -0.60
CA ILE A 382 1.17 6.83 0.49
C ILE A 382 1.71 7.89 1.44
N SER A 383 1.24 7.89 2.69
CA SER A 383 1.79 8.71 3.77
C SER A 383 2.56 7.82 4.75
N TYR A 384 3.43 8.42 5.55
CA TYR A 384 4.26 7.71 6.51
C TYR A 384 3.98 8.24 7.92
N ILE A 385 3.47 7.37 8.80
CA ILE A 385 3.07 7.72 10.17
C ILE A 385 3.95 7.04 11.22
N SER A 386 4.05 7.64 12.41
CA SER A 386 4.74 7.01 13.54
C SER A 386 3.91 5.85 14.08
N ALA A 387 4.55 4.70 14.29
CA ALA A 387 3.91 3.52 14.86
C ALA A 387 3.72 3.60 16.38
N SER A 388 4.41 4.53 17.06
CA SER A 388 4.42 4.66 18.52
C SER A 388 4.14 6.09 18.98
N THR A 389 3.54 6.23 20.16
CA THR A 389 3.36 7.52 20.84
C THR A 389 4.69 8.05 21.39
N PRO A 390 4.96 9.37 21.36
CA PRO A 390 6.05 9.96 22.14
C PRO A 390 5.95 9.53 23.62
N GLY A 391 7.04 8.96 24.17
CA GLY A 391 7.08 8.47 25.55
C GLY A 391 6.69 7.00 25.75
N SER A 392 6.47 6.22 24.68
CA SER A 392 6.33 4.76 24.79
C SER A 392 7.57 4.10 25.41
N THR A 393 7.36 3.24 26.40
CA THR A 393 8.41 2.39 27.02
C THR A 393 8.61 1.06 26.27
N THR A 394 7.81 0.81 25.24
CA THR A 394 7.86 -0.38 24.38
C THR A 394 7.97 0.06 22.92
N GLY A 395 9.19 0.06 22.37
CA GLY A 395 9.48 0.38 20.97
C GLY A 395 10.35 1.62 20.77
N PRO A 396 11.14 1.73 19.68
CA PRO A 396 11.82 2.96 19.36
C PRO A 396 10.74 3.96 18.99
N SER A 397 10.81 5.13 19.62
CA SER A 397 9.98 6.32 19.38
C SER A 397 10.01 6.83 17.91
N SER A 398 10.55 6.06 16.96
CA SER A 398 10.89 6.43 15.59
C SER A 398 10.53 5.37 14.54
N THR A 399 9.77 4.31 14.86
CA THR A 399 9.29 3.40 13.80
C THR A 399 8.26 4.12 12.94
N ILE A 400 8.54 4.26 11.66
CA ILE A 400 7.66 4.91 10.69
C ILE A 400 7.11 3.82 9.76
N VAL A 401 5.80 3.82 9.54
CA VAL A 401 5.13 2.84 8.66
C VAL A 401 4.30 3.53 7.59
N PRO A 402 4.21 2.92 6.39
CA PRO A 402 3.37 3.46 5.32
C PRO A 402 1.88 3.21 5.60
N VAL A 403 1.07 4.21 5.34
CA VAL A 403 -0.39 4.10 5.20
C VAL A 403 -0.70 4.34 3.72
N TYR A 404 -1.45 3.40 3.13
CA TYR A 404 -1.82 3.42 1.72
C TYR A 404 -3.24 3.93 1.59
N SER A 405 -3.38 5.15 1.10
CA SER A 405 -4.67 5.81 1.00
C SER A 405 -5.10 6.01 -0.44
N LYS A 406 -6.40 6.17 -0.65
CA LYS A 406 -6.93 6.82 -1.84
C LYS A 406 -8.10 7.71 -1.44
N SER A 407 -7.95 9.01 -1.65
CA SER A 407 -9.02 10.00 -1.49
C SER A 407 -10.03 9.94 -2.65
N GLY A 408 -11.23 10.45 -2.40
CA GLY A 408 -12.34 10.36 -3.33
C GLY A 408 -13.24 11.57 -3.27
N ASP A 409 -13.01 12.52 -4.18
CA ASP A 409 -13.80 13.75 -4.29
C ASP A 409 -14.71 13.73 -5.52
N LEU A 410 -15.99 14.07 -5.31
CA LEU A 410 -16.94 14.34 -6.39
C LEU A 410 -18.08 15.23 -5.89
N GLY A 411 -18.10 16.52 -6.26
CA GLY A 411 -19.07 17.46 -5.70
C GLY A 411 -18.90 17.60 -4.19
N ASP A 412 -19.97 17.43 -3.43
CA ASP A 412 -19.97 17.46 -1.95
C ASP A 412 -19.75 16.07 -1.33
N TYR A 413 -19.13 15.13 -2.07
CA TYR A 413 -18.74 13.83 -1.54
C TYR A 413 -17.23 13.81 -1.39
N HIS A 414 -16.77 13.68 -0.15
CA HIS A 414 -15.34 13.63 0.18
C HIS A 414 -15.06 12.37 0.99
N ASN A 415 -14.32 11.44 0.40
CA ASN A 415 -14.16 10.10 0.93
C ASN A 415 -12.69 9.72 1.04
N LEU A 416 -12.39 8.75 1.90
CA LEU A 416 -11.04 8.22 2.04
C LEU A 416 -11.09 6.72 2.35
N PHE A 417 -10.28 5.96 1.63
CA PHE A 417 -9.99 4.56 1.92
C PHE A 417 -8.51 4.42 2.27
N SER A 418 -8.19 3.96 3.47
CA SER A 418 -6.81 3.92 3.99
C SER A 418 -6.47 2.56 4.60
N LEU A 419 -5.33 1.99 4.20
CA LEU A 419 -4.83 0.71 4.68
C LEU A 419 -3.55 0.88 5.50
N ASN A 420 -3.46 0.20 6.63
CA ASN A 420 -2.20 -0.08 7.30
C ASN A 420 -1.98 -1.61 7.36
N PRO A 421 -1.42 -2.21 6.29
CA PRO A 421 -1.19 -3.64 6.23
C PRO A 421 -0.22 -4.10 7.31
N GLU A 422 0.80 -3.30 7.68
CA GLU A 422 1.80 -3.67 8.70
C GLU A 422 1.18 -3.96 10.08
N TYR A 423 0.06 -3.32 10.38
CA TYR A 423 -0.68 -3.48 11.64
C TYR A 423 -2.05 -4.14 11.47
N GLY A 424 -2.37 -4.63 10.26
CA GLY A 424 -3.56 -5.43 10.02
C GLY A 424 -4.88 -4.69 10.24
N TYR A 425 -4.95 -3.39 9.93
CA TYR A 425 -6.21 -2.66 9.95
C TYR A 425 -6.30 -1.58 8.86
N ALA A 426 -7.52 -1.16 8.58
CA ALA A 426 -7.88 -0.13 7.62
C ALA A 426 -8.87 0.85 8.24
N VAL A 427 -8.93 2.06 7.70
CA VAL A 427 -9.91 3.09 8.02
C VAL A 427 -10.62 3.50 6.73
N VAL A 428 -11.95 3.45 6.73
CA VAL A 428 -12.77 3.88 5.60
C VAL A 428 -13.69 5.00 6.09
N VAL A 429 -13.67 6.13 5.39
CA VAL A 429 -14.43 7.34 5.71
C VAL A 429 -15.23 7.75 4.47
N LEU A 430 -16.54 7.83 4.60
CA LEU A 430 -17.44 8.30 3.54
C LEU A 430 -18.23 9.50 4.06
N THR A 431 -18.23 10.61 3.34
CA THR A 431 -18.91 11.83 3.79
C THR A 431 -19.73 12.50 2.71
N THR A 432 -20.72 13.27 3.15
CA THR A 432 -21.32 14.35 2.37
C THR A 432 -21.16 15.68 3.10
N GLY A 433 -21.02 16.77 2.36
CA GLY A 433 -20.78 18.11 2.89
C GLY A 433 -19.46 18.68 2.36
N SER A 434 -18.83 19.58 3.12
CA SER A 434 -17.54 20.20 2.79
C SER A 434 -16.41 19.84 3.76
N ALA A 435 -16.66 18.96 4.72
CA ALA A 435 -15.65 18.49 5.67
C ALA A 435 -14.55 17.67 4.94
N ASN A 436 -13.30 17.82 5.39
CA ASN A 436 -12.18 17.07 4.84
C ASN A 436 -12.12 15.66 5.46
N PRO A 437 -12.22 14.56 4.68
CA PRO A 437 -12.22 13.21 5.21
C PRO A 437 -10.91 12.82 5.91
N ASP A 438 -9.79 13.47 5.55
CA ASP A 438 -8.49 13.21 6.14
C ASP A 438 -8.48 13.45 7.66
N GLU A 439 -9.23 14.44 8.16
CA GLU A 439 -9.25 14.75 9.59
C GLU A 439 -9.79 13.59 10.44
N PHE A 440 -10.80 12.88 9.93
CA PHE A 440 -11.43 11.76 10.63
C PHE A 440 -10.53 10.53 10.59
N ALA A 441 -9.84 10.33 9.46
CA ALA A 441 -8.89 9.24 9.33
C ALA A 441 -7.65 9.48 10.18
N ASP A 442 -7.12 10.70 10.21
CA ASP A 442 -5.99 11.09 11.04
C ASP A 442 -6.28 10.88 12.52
N GLU A 443 -7.47 11.30 13.00
CA GLU A 443 -7.89 11.02 14.38
C GLU A 443 -7.96 9.51 14.65
N ALA A 444 -8.54 8.73 13.72
CA ALA A 444 -8.60 7.28 13.85
C ALA A 444 -7.21 6.63 13.91
N PHE A 445 -6.30 7.01 13.01
CA PHE A 445 -4.91 6.51 13.03
C PHE A 445 -4.18 6.96 14.29
N GLN A 446 -4.32 8.21 14.73
CA GLN A 446 -3.67 8.73 15.93
C GLN A 446 -4.12 7.98 17.19
N ALA A 447 -5.41 7.64 17.28
CA ALA A 447 -5.97 6.87 18.39
C ALA A 447 -5.55 5.39 18.34
N LEU A 448 -5.64 4.76 17.16
CA LEU A 448 -5.57 3.30 17.03
C LEU A 448 -4.17 2.77 16.75
N GLN A 449 -3.31 3.53 16.06
CA GLN A 449 -1.98 3.07 15.67
C GLN A 449 -1.15 2.57 16.87
N PRO A 450 -1.10 3.29 18.02
CA PRO A 450 -0.38 2.80 19.19
C PRO A 450 -1.03 1.57 19.83
N ALA A 451 -2.36 1.45 19.76
CA ALA A 451 -3.10 0.33 20.34
C ALA A 451 -2.89 -0.97 19.53
N PHE A 452 -2.86 -0.86 18.20
CA PHE A 452 -2.53 -1.96 17.30
C PHE A 452 -1.05 -2.35 17.37
N HIS A 453 -0.16 -1.36 17.57
CA HIS A 453 1.26 -1.64 17.83
C HIS A 453 1.45 -2.53 19.06
N ASP A 454 0.81 -2.18 20.17
CA ASP A 454 0.82 -3.00 21.39
C ASP A 454 0.22 -4.39 21.17
N ALA A 455 -0.91 -4.47 20.45
CA ALA A 455 -1.55 -5.76 20.15
C ALA A 455 -0.60 -6.67 19.35
N LEU A 456 0.07 -6.14 18.34
CA LEU A 456 1.07 -6.85 17.56
C LEU A 456 2.25 -7.28 18.45
N ALA A 457 2.82 -6.37 19.23
CA ALA A 457 3.93 -6.65 20.14
C ALA A 457 3.58 -7.76 21.14
N ASN A 458 2.35 -7.76 21.68
CA ASN A 458 1.86 -8.80 22.58
C ASN A 458 1.70 -10.17 21.90
N GLN A 459 1.20 -10.21 20.66
CA GLN A 459 1.11 -11.45 19.89
C GLN A 459 2.49 -12.02 19.55
N VAL A 460 3.43 -11.16 19.14
CA VAL A 460 4.83 -11.53 18.87
C VAL A 460 5.50 -12.03 20.14
N SER A 461 5.34 -11.31 21.25
CA SER A 461 5.89 -11.71 22.55
C SER A 461 5.39 -13.09 22.96
N SER A 462 4.08 -13.31 22.90
CA SER A 462 3.47 -14.58 23.29
C SER A 462 3.93 -15.75 22.41
N SER A 463 4.08 -15.50 21.11
CA SER A 463 4.45 -16.52 20.12
C SER A 463 5.94 -16.84 20.15
N TYR A 464 6.79 -15.81 20.17
CA TYR A 464 8.20 -15.96 19.84
C TYR A 464 9.17 -15.58 20.95
N VAL A 465 8.78 -14.84 21.99
CA VAL A 465 9.70 -14.47 23.08
C VAL A 465 9.81 -15.60 24.09
N GLY A 466 11.05 -15.92 24.49
CA GLY A 466 11.32 -16.89 25.53
C GLY A 466 12.69 -17.53 25.44
N LYS A 467 12.91 -18.48 26.35
CA LYS A 467 14.04 -19.40 26.31
C LYS A 467 13.58 -20.72 25.72
N TRP A 468 14.39 -21.27 24.84
CA TRP A 468 14.13 -22.49 24.10
C TRP A 468 15.30 -23.45 24.36
N GLY A 469 15.02 -24.72 24.63
CA GLY A 469 16.06 -25.69 24.99
C GLY A 469 15.73 -27.11 24.56
N GLY A 470 16.76 -27.95 24.53
CA GLY A 470 16.66 -29.39 24.27
C GLY A 470 18.03 -30.02 23.99
N SER A 471 18.28 -31.20 24.55
CA SER A 471 19.48 -32.04 24.26
C SER A 471 20.82 -31.29 24.21
N GLY A 472 21.11 -30.42 25.19
CA GLY A 472 22.37 -29.65 25.24
C GLY A 472 22.42 -28.41 24.34
N ASN A 473 21.32 -28.11 23.64
CA ASN A 473 21.14 -26.92 22.82
C ASN A 473 20.24 -25.90 23.53
N SER A 474 20.48 -24.61 23.27
CA SER A 474 19.66 -23.53 23.84
C SER A 474 19.55 -22.34 22.88
N ALA A 475 18.40 -21.70 22.85
CA ALA A 475 18.20 -20.42 22.18
C ALA A 475 17.41 -19.46 23.08
N GLU A 476 17.59 -18.16 22.89
CA GLU A 476 16.82 -17.14 23.60
C GLU A 476 16.43 -16.02 22.65
N THR A 477 15.16 -15.63 22.72
CA THR A 477 14.58 -14.55 21.93
C THR A 477 13.97 -13.49 22.85
N LYS A 478 14.13 -12.22 22.49
CA LYS A 478 13.63 -11.06 23.26
C LYS A 478 13.06 -10.00 22.34
N LEU A 479 12.10 -9.24 22.85
CA LEU A 479 11.80 -7.93 22.30
C LEU A 479 12.79 -6.92 22.87
N ILE A 480 13.55 -6.25 22.02
CA ILE A 480 14.45 -5.16 22.37
C ILE A 480 14.03 -3.98 21.50
N ASP A 481 13.64 -2.87 22.14
CA ASP A 481 13.09 -1.70 21.45
C ASP A 481 12.06 -2.13 20.39
N GLY A 482 10.99 -2.82 20.80
CA GLY A 482 9.88 -3.18 19.90
C GLY A 482 10.22 -4.06 18.70
N GLN A 483 11.42 -4.63 18.62
CA GLN A 483 11.84 -5.54 17.54
C GLN A 483 12.19 -6.91 18.13
N LEU A 484 11.97 -7.97 17.35
CA LEU A 484 12.27 -9.33 17.76
C LEU A 484 13.75 -9.65 17.51
N PHE A 485 14.47 -10.03 18.57
CA PHE A 485 15.88 -10.41 18.51
C PHE A 485 16.09 -11.84 18.96
N LEU A 486 17.03 -12.52 18.31
CA LEU A 486 17.69 -13.73 18.78
C LEU A 486 18.93 -13.29 19.57
N THR A 487 18.91 -13.50 20.89
CA THR A 487 19.99 -13.09 21.81
C THR A 487 20.95 -14.22 22.13
N GLN A 488 20.53 -15.47 21.92
CA GLN A 488 21.36 -16.66 22.09
C GLN A 488 20.95 -17.72 21.09
N LEU A 489 21.93 -18.41 20.49
CA LEU A 489 21.74 -19.66 19.77
C LEU A 489 22.97 -20.55 19.97
N THR A 490 22.82 -21.58 20.79
CA THR A 490 23.85 -22.56 21.12
C THR A 490 23.44 -23.92 20.58
N VAL A 491 24.30 -24.51 19.75
CA VAL A 491 24.12 -25.84 19.18
C VAL A 491 25.36 -26.68 19.45
N ASN A 492 25.20 -27.85 20.08
CA ASN A 492 26.29 -28.76 20.45
C ASN A 492 27.46 -28.03 21.16
N GLY A 493 27.13 -27.15 22.11
CA GLY A 493 28.10 -26.34 22.84
C GLY A 493 28.71 -25.16 22.07
N SER A 494 28.37 -24.98 20.80
CA SER A 494 28.88 -23.88 19.95
C SER A 494 27.91 -22.70 19.90
N ASP A 495 28.41 -21.48 20.11
CA ASP A 495 27.64 -20.24 19.94
C ASP A 495 27.57 -19.86 18.46
N VAL A 496 26.41 -20.13 17.84
CA VAL A 496 26.17 -19.89 16.42
C VAL A 496 26.22 -18.40 16.10
N LEU A 497 25.66 -17.54 16.96
CA LEU A 497 25.65 -16.09 16.72
C LEU A 497 27.07 -15.53 16.72
N LYS A 498 27.91 -16.00 17.64
CA LYS A 498 29.33 -15.65 17.69
C LYS A 498 30.05 -16.04 16.40
N ILE A 499 29.90 -17.29 15.98
CA ILE A 499 30.55 -17.83 14.77
C ILE A 499 30.17 -17.00 13.55
N LEU A 500 28.87 -16.71 13.37
CA LEU A 500 28.38 -15.94 12.23
C LEU A 500 28.90 -14.50 12.24
N GLN A 501 28.98 -13.85 13.41
CA GLN A 501 29.49 -12.49 13.54
C GLN A 501 31.02 -12.40 13.32
N GLU A 502 31.81 -13.34 13.87
CA GLU A 502 33.27 -13.35 13.69
C GLU A 502 33.67 -13.64 12.24
N LYS A 503 33.06 -14.65 11.60
CA LYS A 503 33.41 -15.08 10.24
C LYS A 503 33.08 -14.05 9.16
N ARG A 504 32.17 -13.11 9.43
CA ARG A 504 31.80 -12.03 8.51
C ARG A 504 32.62 -10.75 8.68
N LEU A 505 33.71 -10.79 9.46
CA LEU A 505 34.49 -9.59 9.84
C LEU A 505 33.59 -8.53 10.51
N LEU A 506 32.46 -8.96 11.12
CA LEU A 506 31.54 -8.07 11.83
C LEU A 506 32.12 -7.65 13.19
N VAL A 507 33.23 -8.22 13.57
CA VAL A 507 33.98 -7.88 14.75
C VAL A 507 35.43 -8.08 14.36
N LYS A 508 36.21 -6.99 14.29
CA LYS A 508 37.67 -7.08 14.04
C LYS A 508 38.45 -7.56 15.27
N ASP A 509 37.80 -7.58 16.44
CA ASP A 509 38.39 -7.86 17.74
C ASP A 509 37.60 -8.95 18.47
N THR A 510 38.18 -10.15 18.59
CA THR A 510 37.58 -11.33 19.25
C THR A 510 37.21 -11.12 20.73
N LYS A 511 37.43 -9.91 21.28
CA LYS A 511 37.00 -9.47 22.60
C LYS A 511 35.61 -8.78 22.63
N GLN A 512 34.96 -8.47 21.51
CA GLN A 512 33.61 -7.89 21.55
C GLN A 512 32.56 -8.94 21.96
N ALA A 513 31.61 -8.51 22.79
CA ALA A 513 30.46 -9.32 23.16
C ALA A 513 29.60 -9.67 21.94
N VAL A 514 29.10 -10.91 21.89
CA VAL A 514 28.13 -11.38 20.91
C VAL A 514 26.91 -10.47 20.96
N ARG A 515 26.53 -9.91 19.81
CA ARG A 515 25.41 -8.98 19.74
C ARG A 515 24.10 -9.71 19.49
N PRO A 516 22.98 -9.26 20.07
CA PRO A 516 21.66 -9.68 19.63
C PRO A 516 21.48 -9.46 18.12
N VAL A 517 20.81 -10.40 17.46
CA VAL A 517 20.55 -10.35 16.02
C VAL A 517 19.05 -10.19 15.78
N ALA A 518 18.64 -9.16 15.05
CA ALA A 518 17.23 -8.94 14.75
C ALA A 518 16.71 -10.07 13.84
N LEU A 519 15.48 -10.49 14.05
CA LEU A 519 14.79 -11.50 13.24
C LEU A 519 13.88 -10.79 12.25
N TRP A 520 14.22 -10.84 10.97
CA TRP A 520 13.43 -10.26 9.90
C TRP A 520 12.46 -11.30 9.35
N SER A 521 11.16 -11.00 9.36
CA SER A 521 10.16 -11.85 8.72
C SER A 521 10.47 -12.06 7.24
N THR A 522 10.29 -13.29 6.76
CA THR A 522 10.39 -13.63 5.34
C THR A 522 9.11 -13.33 4.55
N GLY A 523 8.06 -12.89 5.25
CA GLY A 523 6.70 -12.81 4.72
C GLY A 523 5.93 -14.14 4.78
N ARG A 524 6.57 -15.23 5.22
CA ARG A 524 5.90 -16.47 5.64
C ARG A 524 5.63 -16.44 7.14
N LEU A 525 4.48 -16.98 7.56
CA LEU A 525 4.14 -17.12 8.97
C LEU A 525 5.23 -17.95 9.67
N ASP A 526 5.61 -17.53 10.87
CA ASP A 526 6.57 -18.20 11.75
C ASP A 526 8.03 -18.35 11.21
N GLU A 527 8.39 -17.73 10.06
CA GLU A 527 9.72 -17.90 9.43
C GLU A 527 10.52 -16.61 9.28
N PHE A 528 11.80 -16.65 9.69
CA PHE A 528 12.66 -15.47 9.83
C PHE A 528 14.08 -15.66 9.27
N ARG A 529 14.70 -14.53 8.88
CA ARG A 529 16.13 -14.41 8.60
C ARG A 529 16.84 -13.67 9.74
N MET A 530 18.03 -14.14 10.09
CA MET A 530 18.94 -13.48 11.01
C MET A 530 19.56 -12.24 10.34
N SER A 531 19.14 -11.05 10.78
CA SER A 531 19.57 -9.76 10.23
C SER A 531 20.89 -9.30 10.89
N LEU A 532 22.02 -9.84 10.44
CA LEU A 532 23.33 -9.65 11.08
C LEU A 532 23.92 -8.24 10.90
N GLY A 533 23.53 -7.48 9.87
CA GLY A 533 23.97 -6.11 9.63
C GLY A 533 25.49 -5.94 9.43
N ARG A 534 25.99 -4.69 9.42
CA ARG A 534 27.43 -4.36 9.51
C ARG A 534 27.77 -3.65 10.82
N PRO A 535 28.99 -3.81 11.36
CA PRO A 535 29.42 -3.27 12.64
C PRO A 535 30.04 -1.90 12.45
N GLY A 536 29.68 -0.97 13.32
CA GLY A 536 30.16 0.41 13.20
C GLY A 536 29.24 1.32 12.37
N ALA A 537 28.11 0.82 11.88
CA ALA A 537 27.03 1.66 11.32
C ALA A 537 26.29 2.52 12.35
N ARG A 538 26.58 2.32 13.65
CA ARG A 538 26.21 3.24 14.73
C ARG A 538 27.21 4.40 14.92
N ALA A 539 28.20 4.58 14.04
CA ALA A 539 29.07 5.75 14.10
C ALA A 539 28.25 6.99 13.68
N PRO A 540 27.98 7.95 14.59
CA PRO A 540 27.02 9.05 14.35
C PRO A 540 27.37 9.93 13.14
N ASN A 541 28.62 9.88 12.66
CA ASN A 541 29.16 10.87 11.74
C ASN A 541 29.72 10.30 10.41
N ARG A 542 29.56 8.99 10.09
CA ARG A 542 30.16 8.40 8.86
C ARG A 542 29.30 7.40 8.06
N GLN A 543 28.15 6.96 8.55
CA GLN A 543 27.37 5.88 7.88
C GLN A 543 25.87 6.15 7.68
N ALA A 544 25.40 7.39 7.85
CA ALA A 544 24.01 7.77 7.57
C ALA A 544 23.54 7.36 6.15
N PHE A 545 24.46 7.32 5.17
CA PHE A 545 24.17 6.94 3.79
C PHE A 545 23.76 5.45 3.61
N LEU A 546 24.19 4.55 4.49
CA LEU A 546 23.94 3.11 4.28
C LEU A 546 22.54 2.68 4.72
N SER A 547 21.89 3.37 5.67
CA SER A 547 20.53 3.07 6.12
C SER A 547 20.31 1.56 6.38
N CYS A 548 19.26 0.95 5.83
CA CYS A 548 18.94 -0.48 5.91
C CYS A 548 19.80 -1.39 5.01
N LEU A 549 20.63 -0.85 4.10
CA LEU A 549 21.44 -1.63 3.15
C LEU A 549 22.24 -2.77 3.80
N PRO A 550 22.96 -2.56 4.92
CA PRO A 550 23.75 -3.63 5.52
C PRO A 550 22.94 -4.84 5.99
N TYR A 551 21.65 -4.67 6.25
CA TYR A 551 20.78 -5.73 6.73
C TYR A 551 20.21 -6.55 5.58
N TRP A 552 19.62 -5.92 4.56
CA TRP A 552 19.01 -6.67 3.46
C TRP A 552 20.04 -7.21 2.45
N ALA A 553 21.20 -6.55 2.28
CA ALA A 553 22.28 -7.08 1.45
C ALA A 553 23.02 -8.27 2.09
N THR A 554 22.71 -8.62 3.34
CA THR A 554 23.30 -9.76 4.05
C THR A 554 22.30 -10.87 4.35
N VAL A 555 21.05 -10.73 3.92
CA VAL A 555 20.11 -11.86 3.89
C VAL A 555 20.64 -12.87 2.90
N ASP A 556 20.76 -14.12 3.34
CA ASP A 556 21.41 -15.20 2.63
C ASP A 556 22.93 -15.03 2.46
N PHE A 557 23.66 -16.01 2.98
CA PHE A 557 25.11 -16.02 2.88
C PHE A 557 25.61 -16.78 1.65
N GLY A 558 24.74 -17.42 0.87
CA GLY A 558 25.11 -18.42 -0.11
C GLY A 558 25.75 -19.67 0.52
N VAL A 559 25.64 -19.81 1.85
CA VAL A 559 26.13 -20.93 2.62
C VAL A 559 24.96 -21.51 3.39
N GLY A 560 24.77 -22.80 3.22
CA GLY A 560 23.75 -23.57 3.91
C GLY A 560 24.31 -24.89 4.41
N SER A 561 23.57 -25.50 5.32
CA SER A 561 23.83 -26.84 5.83
C SER A 561 22.51 -27.59 5.87
N ARG A 562 22.51 -28.89 5.57
CA ARG A 562 21.30 -29.72 5.53
C ARG A 562 20.19 -29.15 4.62
N GLY A 563 20.58 -28.49 3.52
CA GLY A 563 19.64 -27.89 2.56
C GLY A 563 18.98 -26.60 3.03
N ALA A 564 19.41 -26.01 4.16
CA ALA A 564 18.85 -24.77 4.71
C ALA A 564 19.91 -23.66 4.83
N PRO A 565 19.54 -22.37 4.68
CA PRO A 565 20.44 -21.25 4.94
C PRO A 565 20.87 -21.16 6.41
N LEU A 566 22.12 -20.75 6.66
CA LEU A 566 22.65 -20.62 8.03
C LEU A 566 21.96 -19.52 8.86
N ASP A 567 21.33 -18.56 8.21
CA ASP A 567 20.58 -17.44 8.82
C ASP A 567 19.07 -17.71 8.92
N LEU A 568 18.59 -18.92 8.59
CA LEU A 568 17.18 -19.28 8.69
C LEU A 568 16.84 -19.79 10.10
N VAL A 569 15.78 -19.25 10.70
CA VAL A 569 15.08 -19.83 11.87
C VAL A 569 13.58 -19.77 11.63
N TYR A 570 12.85 -20.75 12.16
CA TYR A 570 11.40 -20.73 12.13
C TYR A 570 10.79 -21.36 13.37
N TRP A 571 9.49 -21.16 13.56
CA TRP A 571 8.71 -21.84 14.57
C TRP A 571 7.80 -22.87 13.94
N GLU A 572 7.75 -24.06 14.54
CA GLU A 572 6.88 -25.14 14.12
C GLU A 572 6.40 -25.88 15.37
N ASN A 573 5.09 -26.16 15.44
CA ASN A 573 4.47 -26.87 16.57
C ASN A 573 4.81 -26.27 17.95
N GLY A 574 4.94 -24.93 18.02
CA GLY A 574 5.27 -24.21 19.25
C GLY A 574 6.72 -24.36 19.72
N GLY A 575 7.62 -24.90 18.89
CA GLY A 575 9.06 -24.95 19.12
C GLY A 575 9.83 -24.06 18.14
N LEU A 576 11.01 -23.59 18.53
CA LEU A 576 11.95 -22.93 17.63
C LEU A 576 12.73 -24.01 16.88
N VAL A 577 12.99 -23.81 15.59
CA VAL A 577 13.77 -24.73 14.76
C VAL A 577 14.93 -23.98 14.12
N TYR A 578 16.12 -24.59 14.22
CA TYR A 578 17.30 -24.18 13.47
C TYR A 578 17.66 -25.26 12.44
N PRO A 579 17.11 -25.16 11.21
CA PRO A 579 17.16 -26.25 10.23
C PRO A 579 18.57 -26.56 9.73
N SER A 580 19.45 -25.56 9.68
CA SER A 580 20.84 -25.73 9.27
C SER A 580 21.64 -26.73 10.12
N ALA A 581 21.25 -26.89 11.39
CA ALA A 581 21.82 -27.91 12.27
C ALA A 581 20.91 -29.14 12.45
N GLY A 582 19.67 -29.11 11.93
CA GLY A 582 18.67 -30.14 12.16
C GLY A 582 18.21 -30.21 13.62
N VAL A 583 18.15 -29.07 14.32
CA VAL A 583 17.83 -29.00 15.75
C VAL A 583 16.51 -28.28 15.96
N GLY A 584 15.61 -28.92 16.71
CA GLY A 584 14.41 -28.32 17.28
C GLY A 584 14.60 -28.03 18.77
N PHE A 585 14.02 -26.92 19.24
CA PHE A 585 14.08 -26.46 20.61
C PHE A 585 12.66 -26.36 21.16
N LYS A 586 12.44 -26.89 22.37
CA LYS A 586 11.15 -26.76 23.07
C LYS A 586 11.18 -25.51 23.95
N LYS A 587 10.03 -24.85 24.11
CA LYS A 587 9.92 -23.72 25.05
C LYS A 587 10.24 -24.20 26.47
N SER A 588 11.20 -23.56 27.11
CA SER A 588 11.57 -23.90 28.49
C SER A 588 10.41 -23.51 29.42
N LEU A 589 9.83 -24.48 30.13
CA LEU A 589 8.84 -24.20 31.17
C LEU A 589 9.53 -23.41 32.29
N SER A 590 9.06 -22.19 32.54
CA SER A 590 9.36 -21.47 33.78
C SER A 590 8.93 -22.36 34.95
N ARG A 591 9.88 -22.89 35.73
CA ARG A 591 9.57 -23.46 37.04
C ARG A 591 9.00 -22.32 37.87
N ARG A 592 7.67 -22.23 38.00
CA ARG A 592 7.06 -21.44 39.06
C ARG A 592 7.61 -21.98 40.37
N THR A 593 8.47 -21.20 41.02
CA THR A 593 8.92 -21.45 42.39
C THR A 593 7.69 -21.34 43.27
N PHE A 594 7.04 -22.46 43.56
CA PHE A 594 6.11 -22.55 44.67
C PHE A 594 6.94 -22.32 45.94
N PHE A 595 6.87 -21.11 46.50
CA PHE A 595 7.23 -20.90 47.89
C PHE A 595 6.28 -21.74 48.73
N LYS A 596 6.76 -22.90 49.20
CA LYS A 596 6.14 -23.58 50.35
C LYS A 596 6.24 -22.59 51.51
N LYS A 597 5.10 -22.06 51.97
CA LYS A 597 5.01 -21.52 53.33
C LYS A 597 5.32 -22.68 54.27
N ALA A 598 6.42 -22.53 55.02
CA ALA A 598 6.66 -23.29 56.24
C ALA A 598 5.92 -22.62 57.39
#